data_AF-X1QAA4-F1
#
_entry.id   AF-X1QAA4-F1
#
_cell.length_a   1.000
_cell.length_b   1.000
_cell.length_c   1.000
_cell.angle_alpha   90.00
_cell.angle_beta   90.00
_cell.angle_gamma   90.00
#
_symmetry.space_group_name_H-M   'P 1'
#
loop_
_entity.id
_entity.type
_entity.pdbx_description
1 polymer ?
#
loop_
_entity_poly.entity_id
_entity_poly.type
_entity_poly.pdbx_seq_one_letter_code
_entity_poly.pdbx_strand_id
1 'polypeptide(L)'
;EEEEEEEEPAVGAPQYGGTLTFATYMVDRNPATWDQLDIPWLIQEYGSPVMEMLVAGDPLTYGPRGTNEYSFELNEYIPERMLQGRLAESWEITTDPLGILFHIRKGSVG
;
A
#
# COMPACT_ATOMS: atom_id res chain seq x y z
N GLU A 1 -41.30 -13.86 -26.05
CA GLU A 1 -39.88 -13.47 -25.91
C GLU A 1 -39.85 -12.66 -24.63
N GLU A 2 -39.32 -13.25 -23.56
CA GLU A 2 -39.13 -12.54 -22.29
C GLU A 2 -37.78 -11.82 -22.43
N GLU A 3 -37.80 -10.49 -22.44
CA GLU A 3 -36.59 -9.68 -22.31
C GLU A 3 -36.07 -9.85 -20.89
N GLU A 4 -34.85 -10.37 -20.74
CA GLU A 4 -34.11 -10.30 -19.48
C GLU A 4 -33.83 -8.82 -19.18
N GLU A 5 -34.50 -8.30 -18.15
CA GLU A 5 -34.26 -6.96 -17.61
C GLU A 5 -32.93 -7.00 -16.84
N GLU A 6 -31.88 -6.42 -17.41
CA GLU A 6 -30.55 -6.34 -16.80
C GLU A 6 -30.62 -5.36 -15.60
N GLU A 7 -30.71 -5.87 -14.37
CA GLU A 7 -30.72 -5.05 -13.16
C GLU A 7 -29.43 -4.23 -13.05
N GLU A 8 -29.54 -2.89 -13.10
CA GLU A 8 -28.40 -2.02 -12.81
C GLU A 8 -27.92 -2.27 -11.37
N PRO A 9 -26.60 -2.44 -11.14
CA PRO A 9 -26.10 -2.76 -9.82
C PRO A 9 -26.40 -1.63 -8.84
N ALA A 10 -26.98 -1.98 -7.69
CA ALA A 10 -27.30 -1.05 -6.62
C ALA A 10 -26.08 -0.18 -6.25
N VAL A 11 -26.28 1.14 -6.19
CA VAL A 11 -25.22 2.10 -5.81
C VAL A 11 -24.60 1.70 -4.48
N GLY A 12 -23.31 1.34 -4.50
CA GLY A 12 -22.55 0.91 -3.32
C GLY A 12 -22.31 -0.60 -3.21
N ALA A 13 -22.88 -1.42 -4.09
CA ALA A 13 -22.48 -2.82 -4.21
C ALA A 13 -21.06 -2.95 -4.82
N PRO A 14 -20.22 -3.89 -4.36
CA PRO A 14 -18.91 -4.12 -4.95
C PRO A 14 -19.03 -4.48 -6.44
N GLN A 15 -18.30 -3.75 -7.28
CA GLN A 15 -18.15 -4.09 -8.69
C GLN A 15 -16.99 -5.09 -8.82
N TYR A 16 -17.27 -6.25 -9.40
CA TYR A 16 -16.27 -7.30 -9.60
C TYR A 16 -15.77 -7.31 -11.05
N GLY A 17 -14.48 -7.58 -11.24
CA GLY A 17 -13.83 -7.54 -12.54
C GLY A 17 -13.45 -6.11 -12.99
N GLY A 18 -12.99 -5.99 -14.23
CA GLY A 18 -12.59 -4.72 -14.84
C GLY A 18 -11.09 -4.39 -14.72
N THR A 19 -10.75 -3.19 -15.21
CA THR A 19 -9.38 -2.66 -15.22
C THR A 19 -9.35 -1.34 -14.44
N LEU A 20 -8.47 -1.24 -13.45
CA LEU A 20 -8.17 0.02 -12.78
C LEU A 20 -7.01 0.72 -13.50
N THR A 21 -7.28 1.90 -14.06
CA THR A 21 -6.26 2.79 -14.60
C THR A 21 -6.14 4.00 -13.70
N PHE A 22 -4.94 4.29 -13.22
CA PHE A 22 -4.66 5.45 -12.38
C PHE A 22 -3.35 6.10 -12.80
N ALA A 23 -3.23 7.40 -12.56
CA ALA A 23 -1.98 8.15 -12.70
C ALA A 23 -1.27 8.18 -11.35
N THR A 24 0.04 7.90 -11.34
CA THR A 24 0.87 8.08 -10.16
C THR A 24 1.38 9.53 -10.10
N TYR A 25 2.05 9.91 -9.01
CA TYR A 25 2.65 11.24 -8.86
C TYR A 25 3.68 11.54 -9.97
N MET A 26 4.34 10.49 -10.49
CA MET A 26 5.32 10.58 -11.59
C MET A 26 4.78 10.18 -12.96
N VAL A 27 3.53 10.56 -13.30
CA VAL A 27 2.88 10.19 -14.57
C VAL A 27 3.65 10.61 -15.84
N ASP A 28 4.51 11.63 -15.76
CA ASP A 28 5.33 12.12 -16.88
C ASP A 28 6.61 11.30 -17.11
N ARG A 29 6.89 10.29 -16.28
CA ARG A 29 8.15 9.53 -16.29
C ARG A 29 7.89 8.03 -16.30
N ASN A 30 8.77 7.31 -16.99
CA ASN A 30 8.88 5.86 -16.82
C ASN A 30 9.89 5.57 -15.69
N PRO A 31 9.78 4.43 -15.00
CA PRO A 31 10.81 4.01 -14.07
C PRO A 31 12.14 3.81 -14.82
N ALA A 32 13.23 4.38 -14.30
CA ALA A 32 14.56 4.28 -14.91
C ALA A 32 15.15 2.86 -14.79
N THR A 33 14.70 2.11 -13.79
CA THR A 33 15.16 0.76 -13.44
C THR A 33 14.09 0.07 -12.59
N TRP A 34 14.08 -1.26 -12.61
CA TRP A 34 13.28 -2.10 -11.72
C TRP A 34 14.11 -2.78 -10.63
N ASP A 35 15.43 -2.57 -10.64
CA ASP A 35 16.29 -3.01 -9.54
C ASP A 35 16.14 -2.04 -8.36
N GLN A 36 15.63 -2.55 -7.24
CA GLN A 36 15.44 -1.77 -6.00
C GLN A 36 16.76 -1.22 -5.44
N LEU A 37 17.91 -1.80 -5.81
CA LEU A 37 19.22 -1.38 -5.33
C LEU A 37 19.78 -0.18 -6.10
N ASP A 38 19.31 0.07 -7.32
CA ASP A 38 19.77 1.20 -8.14
C ASP A 38 19.22 2.54 -7.62
N ILE A 39 17.91 2.59 -7.34
CA ILE A 39 17.22 3.81 -6.88
C ILE A 39 16.15 3.44 -5.84
N PRO A 40 16.52 3.36 -4.54
CA PRO A 40 15.64 2.82 -3.50
C PRO A 40 14.30 3.55 -3.32
N TRP A 41 14.22 4.85 -3.55
CA TRP A 41 12.94 5.59 -3.42
C TRP A 41 11.98 5.34 -4.61
N LEU A 42 12.50 4.95 -5.77
CA LEU A 42 11.70 4.74 -6.98
C LEU A 42 10.71 3.59 -6.80
N ILE A 43 11.08 2.61 -6.00
CA ILE A 43 10.27 1.41 -5.73
C ILE A 43 8.99 1.74 -4.96
N GLN A 44 8.98 2.82 -4.17
CA GLN A 44 7.79 3.25 -3.42
C GLN A 44 6.69 3.73 -4.37
N GLU A 45 7.07 4.35 -5.49
CA GLU A 45 6.17 4.91 -6.48
C GLU A 45 5.67 3.84 -7.48
N TYR A 46 6.60 3.10 -8.09
CA TYR A 46 6.27 2.15 -9.17
C TYR A 46 6.13 0.71 -8.70
N GLY A 47 6.71 0.36 -7.55
CA GLY A 47 6.72 -1.01 -7.03
C GLY A 47 5.47 -1.38 -6.25
N SER A 48 4.72 -0.40 -5.72
CA SER A 48 3.55 -0.63 -4.85
C SER A 48 2.51 -1.65 -5.41
N PRO A 49 2.22 -1.70 -6.72
CA PRO A 49 1.28 -2.69 -7.27
C PRO A 49 1.82 -4.13 -7.36
N VAL A 50 3.15 -4.32 -7.31
CA VAL A 50 3.80 -5.60 -7.64
C VAL A 50 4.72 -6.12 -6.54
N MET A 51 5.05 -5.28 -5.54
CA MET A 51 5.93 -5.61 -4.43
C MET A 51 5.34 -5.13 -3.12
N GLU A 52 5.57 -5.92 -2.07
CA GLU A 52 5.08 -5.62 -0.74
C GLU A 52 6.23 -5.24 0.20
N MET A 53 6.05 -4.15 0.94
CA MET A 53 6.97 -3.68 1.98
C MET A 53 6.72 -4.44 3.30
N LEU A 54 7.67 -4.36 4.24
CA LEU A 54 7.46 -4.90 5.60
C LEU A 54 6.32 -4.17 6.32
N VAL A 55 6.34 -2.84 6.25
CA VAL A 55 5.38 -1.92 6.87
C VAL A 55 4.99 -0.81 5.88
N ALA A 56 3.84 -0.18 6.09
CA ALA A 56 3.40 0.99 5.33
C ALA A 56 2.62 1.94 6.24
N GLY A 57 2.34 3.16 5.78
CA GLY A 57 1.40 4.04 6.47
C GLY A 57 -0.02 3.47 6.50
N ASP A 58 -0.80 3.83 7.51
CA ASP A 58 -2.23 3.51 7.63
C ASP A 58 -3.15 4.71 7.31
N PRO A 59 -3.38 5.00 6.00
CA PRO A 59 -4.24 6.10 5.58
C PRO A 59 -5.74 5.81 5.78
N LEU A 60 -6.13 4.55 6.01
CA LEU A 60 -7.53 4.22 6.27
C LEU A 60 -7.91 4.61 7.69
N THR A 61 -7.02 4.38 8.66
CA THR A 61 -7.24 4.78 10.05
C THR A 61 -6.87 6.23 10.29
N TYR A 62 -5.69 6.69 9.86
CA TYR A 62 -5.18 8.03 10.25
C TYR A 62 -5.31 9.10 9.16
N GLY A 63 -5.60 8.69 7.92
CA GLY A 63 -5.74 9.59 6.79
C GLY A 63 -7.05 10.38 6.79
N PRO A 64 -7.29 11.21 5.76
CA PRO A 64 -8.49 12.03 5.64
C PRO A 64 -9.82 11.26 5.66
N ARG A 65 -9.80 9.96 5.35
CA ARG A 65 -10.99 9.08 5.41
C ARG A 65 -11.24 8.49 6.81
N GLY A 66 -10.23 8.52 7.68
CA GLY A 66 -10.28 8.02 9.05
C GLY A 66 -10.31 9.16 10.06
N THR A 67 -9.34 9.19 10.97
CA THR A 67 -9.24 10.21 12.03
C THR A 67 -8.71 11.55 11.55
N ASN A 68 -8.16 11.61 10.33
CA ASN A 68 -7.57 12.82 9.74
C ASN A 68 -6.44 13.45 10.59
N GLU A 69 -5.70 12.60 11.31
CA GLU A 69 -4.54 13.03 12.11
C GLU A 69 -3.28 13.22 11.26
N TYR A 70 -3.24 12.64 10.06
CA TYR A 70 -2.06 12.65 9.20
C TYR A 70 -2.41 12.53 7.72
N SER A 71 -1.90 13.45 6.89
CA SER A 71 -2.24 13.49 5.46
C SER A 71 -1.47 12.50 4.59
N PHE A 72 -0.37 11.91 5.09
CA PHE A 72 0.54 11.04 4.33
C PHE A 72 1.15 11.70 3.07
N GLU A 73 1.34 13.03 3.09
CA GLU A 73 1.98 13.77 1.99
C GLU A 73 3.52 13.85 2.13
N LEU A 74 4.06 13.52 3.31
CA LEU A 74 5.49 13.48 3.55
C LEU A 74 6.08 12.16 3.02
N ASN A 75 6.98 12.26 2.05
CA ASN A 75 7.58 11.09 1.40
C ASN A 75 8.62 10.37 2.27
N GLU A 76 9.23 11.06 3.24
CA GLU A 76 10.44 10.56 3.92
C GLU A 76 10.20 10.10 5.36
N TYR A 77 9.02 10.34 5.92
CA TYR A 77 8.77 10.06 7.33
C TYR A 77 7.31 9.75 7.59
N ILE A 78 7.07 8.65 8.32
CA ILE A 78 5.77 8.31 8.89
C ILE A 78 5.99 8.06 10.38
N PRO A 79 5.25 8.71 11.28
CA PRO A 79 5.32 8.42 12.71
C PRO A 79 5.04 6.94 12.99
N GLU A 80 5.78 6.33 13.92
CA GLU A 80 5.68 4.89 14.22
C GLU A 80 4.24 4.45 14.55
N ARG A 81 3.49 5.26 15.32
CA ARG A 81 2.09 4.99 15.68
C ARG A 81 1.12 4.92 14.49
N MET A 82 1.55 5.42 13.33
CA MET A 82 0.77 5.50 12.09
C MET A 82 1.24 4.48 11.05
N LEU A 83 2.22 3.64 11.40
CA LEU A 83 2.60 2.50 10.60
C LEU A 83 1.64 1.33 10.86
N GLN A 84 1.36 0.59 9.80
CA GLN A 84 0.69 -0.69 9.83
C GLN A 84 1.58 -1.77 9.21
N GLY A 85 1.35 -3.00 9.64
CA GLY A 85 1.95 -4.18 9.05
C GLY A 85 1.50 -4.42 7.61
N ARG A 86 2.40 -4.92 6.77
CA ARG A 86 2.12 -5.37 5.41
C ARG A 86 2.58 -6.82 5.28
N LEU A 87 3.84 -7.03 4.89
CA LEU A 87 4.46 -8.35 4.94
C LEU A 87 4.77 -8.76 6.39
N ALA A 88 5.19 -7.80 7.24
CA ALA A 88 5.33 -8.01 8.67
C ALA A 88 3.98 -7.82 9.37
N GLU A 89 3.61 -8.74 10.26
CA GLU A 89 2.41 -8.65 11.11
C GLU A 89 2.67 -7.83 12.39
N SER A 90 3.91 -7.84 12.88
CA SER A 90 4.37 -7.04 14.02
C SER A 90 5.89 -6.83 13.96
N TRP A 91 6.39 -5.87 14.73
CA TRP A 91 7.82 -5.64 14.90
C TRP A 91 8.15 -5.09 16.28
N GLU A 92 9.38 -5.29 16.72
CA GLU A 92 9.88 -4.83 18.01
C GLU A 92 11.28 -4.22 17.86
N ILE A 93 11.50 -3.06 18.49
CA ILE A 93 12.84 -2.47 18.59
C ILE A 93 13.60 -3.19 19.72
N THR A 94 14.72 -3.83 19.39
CA THR A 94 15.60 -4.51 20.34
C THR A 94 16.74 -3.59 20.73
N THR A 95 17.17 -3.63 22.00
CA THR A 95 18.27 -2.78 22.50
C THR A 95 19.56 -3.54 22.81
N ASP A 96 19.51 -4.88 22.89
CA ASP A 96 20.68 -5.74 23.11
C ASP A 96 20.52 -7.08 22.37
N PRO A 97 21.01 -7.22 21.12
CA PRO A 97 21.65 -6.18 20.31
C PRO A 97 20.66 -5.11 19.80
N LEU A 98 21.16 -3.92 19.46
CA LEU A 98 20.35 -2.89 18.79
C LEU A 98 19.86 -3.43 17.44
N GLY A 99 18.54 -3.45 17.25
CA GLY A 99 17.94 -4.00 16.04
C GLY A 99 16.43 -3.80 15.98
N ILE A 100 15.83 -4.33 14.92
CA ILE A 100 14.38 -4.43 14.76
C ILE A 100 14.07 -5.87 14.40
N LEU A 101 13.26 -6.54 15.21
CA LEU A 101 12.78 -7.89 14.95
C LEU A 101 11.42 -7.80 14.24
N PHE A 102 11.33 -8.30 13.01
CA PHE A 102 10.08 -8.37 12.25
C PHE A 102 9.49 -9.78 12.32
N HIS A 103 8.19 -9.86 12.59
CA HIS A 103 7.41 -11.09 12.50
C HIS A 103 6.68 -11.12 11.16
N ILE A 104 7.00 -12.07 10.28
CA ILE A 104 6.46 -12.13 8.93
C ILE A 104 5.19 -12.99 8.91
N ARG A 105 4.15 -12.50 8.22
CA ARG A 105 2.87 -13.22 8.11
C ARG A 105 3.06 -14.59 7.45
N LYS A 106 2.32 -15.59 7.95
CA LYS A 106 2.31 -16.94 7.35
C LYS A 106 1.64 -16.93 5.97
N GLY A 107 2.16 -17.75 5.06
CA GLY A 107 1.61 -17.89 3.70
C GLY A 107 2.12 -16.87 2.69
N SER A 108 3.09 -16.05 3.06
CA SER A 108 3.83 -15.19 2.12
C SER A 108 4.61 -16.07 1.15
N VAL A 109 4.13 -16.19 -0.09
CA VAL A 109 4.89 -16.77 -1.20
C VAL A 109 5.43 -15.61 -2.01
N GLY A 110 6.76 -15.49 -2.08
CA GLY A 110 7.47 -14.56 -2.96
C GLY A 110 7.65 -15.14 -4.36
#